data_AF-A0A849HBG0-F1
#
_entry.id   AF-A0A849HBG0-F1
#
_cell.length_a   1.000
_cell.length_b   1.000
_cell.length_c   1.000
_cell.angle_alpha   90.00
_cell.angle_beta   90.00
_cell.angle_gamma   90.00
#
_symmetry.space_group_name_H-M   'P 1'
#
loop_
_entity.id
_entity.type
_entity.pdbx_description
1 polymer ?
#
loop_
_entity_poly.entity_id
_entity_poly.type
_entity_poly.pdbx_seq_one_letter_code
_entity_poly.pdbx_strand_id
1 'polypeptide(L)'
;MSDKAVPERDPDAVRSFTKALLADLQALEEVLARGLIESGVRRLGAEQEAFLVDRSFHPAPVAPEVLARLNDKAFTHELARFNLEMNLDPVLLEGRCFQTVQNEIERLLTKARAAAEEEDADVLLAGILPTITKSVLTLDNITPMPRYYALNDALNRLRGGKPYDLKVVGWDELHVQHDSVMLEACNASCQFHLQVSADEFAPFYNAAQAVLAPVLAAAANSPILFGKRLWAETRIALFQQSLDTRDTSVHQREMLPRVRFG
;
A
#
# COMPACT_ATOMS: atom_id res chain seq x y z
N MET A 1 5.91 -32.08 17.02
CA MET A 1 4.68 -32.03 17.82
C MET A 1 4.40 -30.59 18.21
N SER A 2 3.46 -29.96 17.51
CA SER A 2 2.60 -28.84 17.95
C SER A 2 1.95 -28.28 16.68
N ASP A 3 1.07 -29.09 16.08
CA ASP A 3 0.00 -28.58 15.21
C ASP A 3 -0.88 -27.70 16.10
N LYS A 4 -0.59 -26.40 16.15
CA LYS A 4 -1.59 -25.45 16.63
C LYS A 4 -2.51 -25.21 15.45
N ALA A 5 -3.54 -26.05 15.36
CA ALA A 5 -4.71 -25.76 14.55
C ALA A 5 -5.16 -24.32 14.88
N VAL A 6 -5.07 -23.46 13.88
CA VAL A 6 -5.48 -22.06 13.97
C VAL A 6 -6.99 -22.04 14.23
N PRO A 7 -7.50 -21.24 15.19
CA PRO A 7 -8.92 -21.25 15.52
C PRO A 7 -9.75 -20.93 14.27
N GLU A 8 -10.67 -21.83 13.97
CA GLU A 8 -11.71 -21.67 12.95
C GLU A 8 -12.52 -20.39 13.26
N ARG A 9 -12.85 -19.59 12.24
CA ARG A 9 -13.62 -18.36 12.46
C ARG A 9 -14.94 -18.72 13.16
N ASP A 10 -15.19 -18.09 14.30
CA ASP A 10 -16.47 -18.19 15.00
C ASP A 10 -17.61 -17.90 14.00
N PRO A 11 -18.46 -18.90 13.66
CA PRO A 11 -19.54 -18.73 12.70
C PRO A 11 -20.51 -17.61 13.09
N ASP A 12 -20.67 -17.35 14.39
CA ASP A 12 -21.54 -16.28 14.89
C ASP A 12 -20.91 -14.90 14.69
N ALA A 13 -19.58 -14.79 14.84
CA ALA A 13 -18.84 -13.59 14.50
C ALA A 13 -18.92 -13.28 12.99
N VAL A 14 -18.78 -14.29 12.12
CA VAL A 14 -18.93 -14.13 10.67
C VAL A 14 -20.34 -13.67 10.31
N ARG A 15 -21.36 -14.28 10.89
CA ARG A 15 -22.75 -13.90 10.66
C ARG A 15 -23.03 -12.46 11.11
N SER A 16 -22.53 -12.09 12.29
CA SER A 16 -22.70 -10.74 12.85
C SER A 16 -22.01 -9.69 11.97
N PHE A 17 -20.79 -9.98 11.51
CA PHE A 17 -20.06 -9.13 10.56
C PHE A 17 -20.82 -8.95 9.24
N THR A 18 -21.29 -10.05 8.63
CA THR A 18 -22.05 -9.97 7.37
C THR A 18 -23.32 -9.16 7.53
N LYS A 19 -24.02 -9.28 8.66
CA LYS A 19 -25.22 -8.48 8.95
C LYS A 19 -24.89 -6.99 9.06
N ALA A 20 -23.80 -6.64 9.75
CA ALA A 20 -23.34 -5.26 9.87
C ALA A 20 -22.97 -4.68 8.49
N LEU A 21 -22.22 -5.44 7.69
CA LEU A 21 -21.83 -5.02 6.34
C LEU A 21 -23.04 -4.73 5.44
N LEU A 22 -24.07 -5.59 5.47
CA LEU A 22 -25.30 -5.36 4.72
C LEU A 22 -26.07 -4.14 5.22
N ALA A 23 -26.07 -3.89 6.53
CA ALA A 23 -26.68 -2.69 7.10
C ALA A 23 -25.94 -1.41 6.69
N ASP A 24 -24.60 -1.44 6.63
CA ASP A 24 -23.78 -0.32 6.16
C ASP A 24 -24.04 -0.03 4.67
N LEU A 25 -24.23 -1.06 3.84
CA LEU A 25 -24.60 -0.88 2.43
C LEU A 25 -25.98 -0.23 2.28
N GLN A 26 -26.98 -0.66 3.07
CA GLN A 26 -28.30 -0.03 3.08
C GLN A 26 -28.23 1.43 3.55
N ALA A 27 -27.43 1.71 4.58
CA ALA A 27 -27.22 3.07 5.06
C ALA A 27 -26.57 3.94 3.97
N LEU A 28 -25.59 3.40 3.22
CA LEU A 28 -24.97 4.11 2.10
C LEU A 28 -25.98 4.41 0.99
N GLU A 29 -26.86 3.46 0.64
CA GLU A 29 -27.95 3.69 -0.33
C GLU A 29 -28.89 4.82 0.12
N GLU A 30 -29.25 4.87 1.40
CA GLU A 30 -30.07 5.96 1.95
C GLU A 30 -29.34 7.31 1.92
N VAL A 31 -28.06 7.34 2.27
CA VAL A 31 -27.20 8.54 2.23
C VAL A 31 -27.14 9.11 0.82
N LEU A 32 -26.98 8.24 -0.19
CA LEU A 32 -26.99 8.61 -1.60
C LEU A 32 -28.36 9.12 -2.06
N ALA A 33 -29.44 8.38 -1.76
CA ALA A 33 -30.79 8.72 -2.16
C ALA A 33 -31.28 10.07 -1.56
N ARG A 34 -30.79 10.41 -0.36
CA ARG A 34 -31.12 11.67 0.32
C ARG A 34 -30.16 12.82 -0.03
N GLY A 35 -29.14 12.59 -0.86
CA GLY A 35 -28.16 13.61 -1.24
C GLY A 35 -27.35 14.13 -0.04
N LEU A 36 -27.03 13.25 0.92
CA LEU A 36 -26.31 13.64 2.15
C LEU A 36 -24.78 13.68 1.97
N ILE A 37 -24.28 13.31 0.79
CA ILE A 37 -22.88 13.48 0.43
C ILE A 37 -22.67 14.87 -0.17
N GLU A 38 -21.63 15.56 0.29
CA GLU A 38 -21.24 16.87 -0.24
C GLU A 38 -21.06 16.79 -1.77
N SER A 39 -21.63 17.76 -2.49
CA SER A 39 -21.60 17.83 -3.95
C SER A 39 -21.23 19.24 -4.42
N GLY A 40 -20.80 19.36 -5.68
CA GLY A 40 -20.48 20.65 -6.29
C GLY A 40 -19.13 21.26 -5.88
N VAL A 41 -18.31 20.54 -5.11
CA VAL A 41 -16.95 20.92 -4.75
C VAL A 41 -15.98 19.82 -5.14
N ARG A 42 -14.79 20.21 -5.59
CA ARG A 42 -13.70 19.28 -5.92
C ARG A 42 -12.49 19.59 -5.05
N ARG A 43 -11.98 18.55 -4.42
CA ARG A 43 -10.74 18.61 -3.63
C ARG A 43 -9.77 17.55 -4.11
N LEU A 44 -8.49 17.85 -3.92
CA LEU A 44 -7.38 16.95 -4.18
C LEU A 44 -6.69 16.66 -2.86
N GLY A 45 -6.72 15.41 -2.42
CA GLY A 45 -5.83 14.87 -1.40
C GLY A 45 -4.62 14.20 -2.04
N ALA A 46 -3.56 14.01 -1.27
CA ALA A 46 -2.41 13.23 -1.70
C ALA A 46 -1.81 12.45 -0.53
N GLU A 47 -1.26 11.29 -0.85
CA GLU A 47 -0.50 10.45 0.07
C GLU A 47 0.87 10.18 -0.55
N GLN A 48 1.91 10.28 0.26
CA GLN A 48 3.29 10.05 -0.18
C GLN A 48 3.97 9.08 0.79
N GLU A 49 4.32 7.91 0.28
CA GLU A 49 5.11 6.94 1.02
C GLU A 49 6.61 7.12 0.72
N ALA A 50 7.45 6.76 1.68
CA ALA A 50 8.90 6.86 1.56
C ALA A 50 9.60 5.72 2.30
N PHE A 51 10.87 5.51 1.96
CA PHE A 51 11.76 4.61 2.69
C PHE A 51 12.62 5.40 3.66
N LEU A 52 12.80 4.84 4.86
CA LEU A 52 13.87 5.23 5.77
C LEU A 52 15.11 4.42 5.45
N VAL A 53 16.24 5.09 5.33
CA VAL A 53 17.51 4.47 4.93
C VAL A 53 18.66 4.85 5.84
N ASP A 54 19.60 3.93 6.04
CA ASP A 54 20.84 4.19 6.76
C ASP A 54 21.87 4.94 5.90
N ARG A 55 23.05 5.23 6.45
CA ARG A 55 24.15 5.93 5.75
C ARG A 55 24.70 5.16 4.53
N SER A 56 24.40 3.87 4.41
CA SER A 56 24.74 3.02 3.26
C SER A 56 23.57 2.85 2.30
N PHE A 57 22.49 3.61 2.48
CA PHE A 57 21.23 3.54 1.76
C PHE A 57 20.48 2.20 1.90
N HIS A 58 20.76 1.39 2.92
CA HIS A 58 19.94 0.19 3.21
C HIS A 58 18.70 0.58 4.03
N PRO A 59 17.61 -0.22 4.00
CA PRO A 59 16.45 0.02 4.85
C PRO A 59 16.81 0.18 6.32
N ALA A 60 16.37 1.28 6.95
CA ALA A 60 16.54 1.56 8.37
C ALA A 60 15.22 1.30 9.13
N PRO A 61 15.13 0.28 9.99
CA PRO A 61 13.89 -0.12 10.67
C PRO A 61 13.55 0.77 11.88
N VAL A 62 13.54 2.09 11.67
CA VAL A 62 13.39 3.14 12.71
C VAL A 62 12.12 3.98 12.57
N ALA A 63 11.14 3.55 11.76
CA ALA A 63 9.90 4.29 11.54
C ALA A 63 9.10 4.57 12.82
N PRO A 64 8.95 3.63 13.77
CA PRO A 64 8.28 3.93 15.04
C PRO A 64 8.92 5.06 15.83
N GLU A 65 10.24 5.11 15.87
CA GLU A 65 11.04 6.11 16.57
C GLU A 65 10.91 7.47 15.88
N VAL A 66 11.05 7.50 14.54
CA VAL A 66 10.85 8.70 13.72
C VAL A 66 9.43 9.26 13.87
N LEU A 67 8.40 8.41 13.86
CA LEU A 67 7.00 8.81 14.03
C LEU A 67 6.72 9.37 15.43
N ALA A 68 7.25 8.73 16.46
CA ALA A 68 7.14 9.23 17.83
C ALA A 68 7.75 10.62 18.00
N ARG A 69 8.85 10.89 17.29
CA ARG A 69 9.52 12.19 17.28
C ARG A 69 8.76 13.25 16.48
N LEU A 70 8.22 12.89 15.32
CA LEU A 70 7.39 13.77 14.51
C LEU A 70 6.14 14.22 15.28
N ASN A 71 5.48 13.28 15.96
CA ASN A 71 4.24 13.50 16.73
C ASN A 71 3.23 14.38 15.97
N ASP A 72 3.07 14.10 14.68
CA ASP A 72 2.28 14.89 13.74
C ASP A 72 1.32 13.94 13.01
N LYS A 73 0.02 14.26 13.04
CA LYS A 73 -1.06 13.44 12.46
C LYS A 73 -0.92 13.24 10.94
N ALA A 74 -0.13 14.08 10.28
CA ALA A 74 0.16 13.95 8.87
C ALA A 74 1.03 12.72 8.57
N PHE A 75 1.63 12.08 9.57
CA PHE A 75 2.45 10.89 9.39
C PHE A 75 1.80 9.67 10.02
N THR A 76 1.90 8.53 9.35
CA THR A 76 1.39 7.27 9.85
C THR A 76 2.36 6.12 9.60
N HIS A 77 2.11 5.03 10.32
CA HIS A 77 2.85 3.79 10.14
C HIS A 77 2.46 3.10 8.84
N GLU A 78 3.47 2.52 8.21
CA GLU A 78 3.32 1.54 7.14
C GLU A 78 3.55 0.10 7.62
N LEU A 79 3.35 -0.87 6.72
CA LEU A 79 3.52 -2.30 7.03
C LEU A 79 4.88 -2.62 7.66
N ALA A 80 5.96 -2.04 7.14
CA ALA A 80 7.31 -2.27 7.67
C ALA A 80 7.86 -1.07 8.42
N ARG A 81 8.77 -1.37 9.35
CA ARG A 81 9.46 -0.40 10.20
C ARG A 81 10.43 0.51 9.45
N PHE A 82 10.60 0.32 8.15
CA PHE A 82 11.45 1.16 7.29
C PHE A 82 10.63 1.94 6.26
N ASN A 83 9.30 1.91 6.35
CA ASN A 83 8.41 2.71 5.52
C ASN A 83 7.71 3.78 6.36
N LEU A 84 7.44 4.91 5.73
CA LEU A 84 6.72 6.05 6.31
C LEU A 84 5.69 6.53 5.29
N GLU A 85 4.50 6.89 5.74
CA GLU A 85 3.47 7.51 4.90
C GLU A 85 3.15 8.92 5.39
N MET A 86 3.05 9.85 4.45
CA MET A 86 2.63 11.25 4.64
C MET A 86 1.25 11.46 4.01
N ASN A 87 0.29 11.87 4.83
CA ASN A 87 -1.08 12.20 4.45
C ASN A 87 -1.25 13.71 4.37
N LEU A 88 -1.65 14.22 3.21
CA LEU A 88 -1.89 15.64 3.00
C LEU A 88 -3.36 15.99 3.23
N ASP A 89 -3.59 17.13 3.89
CA ASP A 89 -4.94 17.67 4.01
C ASP A 89 -5.49 18.01 2.60
N PRO A 90 -6.77 17.68 2.29
CA PRO A 90 -7.34 17.97 0.98
C PRO A 90 -7.38 19.46 0.67
N VAL A 91 -6.96 19.84 -0.54
CA VAL A 91 -7.02 21.22 -1.04
C VAL A 91 -8.10 21.36 -2.10
N LEU A 92 -8.73 22.54 -2.22
CA LEU A 92 -9.65 22.81 -3.32
C LEU A 92 -8.91 22.68 -4.67
N LEU A 93 -9.54 22.00 -5.63
CA LEU A 93 -9.00 21.80 -6.98
C LEU A 93 -9.24 23.05 -7.84
N GLU A 94 -8.55 24.13 -7.47
CA GLU A 94 -8.66 25.44 -8.13
C GLU A 94 -7.30 26.14 -8.16
N GLY A 95 -7.13 27.10 -9.09
CA GLY A 95 -5.96 27.97 -9.17
C GLY A 95 -4.63 27.21 -9.16
N ARG A 96 -3.84 27.38 -8.08
CA ARG A 96 -2.49 26.81 -7.92
C ARG A 96 -2.47 25.53 -7.07
N CYS A 97 -3.55 24.77 -7.02
CA CYS A 97 -3.69 23.57 -6.19
C CYS A 97 -2.48 22.60 -6.27
N PHE A 98 -1.98 22.28 -7.46
CA PHE A 98 -0.83 21.38 -7.62
C PHE A 98 0.46 21.93 -7.01
N GLN A 99 0.69 23.25 -7.08
CA GLN A 99 1.82 23.88 -6.40
C GLN A 99 1.65 23.83 -4.88
N THR A 100 0.43 24.02 -4.38
CA THR A 100 0.13 23.89 -2.96
C THR A 100 0.44 22.47 -2.47
N VAL A 101 -0.01 21.45 -3.21
CA VAL A 101 0.27 20.04 -2.89
C VAL A 101 1.77 19.76 -2.93
N GLN A 102 2.48 20.18 -3.97
CA GLN A 102 3.94 20.00 -4.06
C GLN A 102 4.66 20.63 -2.87
N ASN A 103 4.36 21.89 -2.55
CA ASN A 103 5.00 22.59 -1.43
C ASN A 103 4.74 21.88 -0.10
N GLU A 104 3.55 21.31 0.06
CA GLU A 104 3.20 20.58 1.27
C GLU A 104 3.95 19.24 1.37
N ILE A 105 4.10 18.50 0.27
CA ILE A 105 4.94 17.30 0.22
C ILE A 105 6.39 17.66 0.59
N GLU A 106 6.96 18.71 -0.01
CA GLU A 106 8.32 19.17 0.28
C GLU A 106 8.49 19.57 1.75
N ARG A 107 7.49 20.24 2.33
CA ARG A 107 7.47 20.63 3.74
C ARG A 107 7.42 19.40 4.67
N LEU A 108 6.59 18.40 4.35
CA LEU A 108 6.48 17.16 5.12
C LEU A 108 7.76 16.31 5.00
N LEU A 109 8.35 16.21 3.82
CA LEU A 109 9.64 15.56 3.60
C LEU A 109 10.76 16.20 4.42
N THR A 110 10.80 17.54 4.47
CA THR A 110 11.79 18.28 5.27
C THR A 110 11.65 17.94 6.76
N LYS A 111 10.41 17.90 7.27
CA LYS A 111 10.15 17.46 8.66
C LYS A 111 10.57 16.00 8.89
N ALA A 112 10.20 15.10 7.98
CA ALA A 112 10.52 13.68 8.08
C ALA A 112 12.03 13.44 8.12
N ARG A 113 12.80 14.13 7.27
CA ARG A 113 14.26 14.06 7.25
C ARG A 113 14.88 14.54 8.55
N ALA A 114 14.46 15.69 9.06
CA ALA A 114 14.96 16.19 10.34
C ALA A 114 14.70 15.21 11.50
N ALA A 115 13.55 14.52 11.49
CA ALA A 115 13.26 13.49 12.49
C ALA A 115 14.04 12.19 12.26
N ALA A 116 14.29 11.80 11.01
CA ALA A 116 15.07 10.62 10.65
C ALA A 116 16.56 10.78 10.98
N GLU A 117 17.12 11.98 10.78
CA GLU A 117 18.53 12.28 11.10
C GLU A 117 18.86 12.02 12.57
N GLU A 118 17.92 12.31 13.46
CA GLU A 118 18.04 12.05 14.89
C GLU A 118 18.09 10.55 15.25
N GLU A 119 17.67 9.68 14.32
CA GLU A 119 17.72 8.22 14.43
C GLU A 119 18.79 7.62 13.49
N ASP A 120 19.80 8.41 13.09
CA ASP A 120 20.88 8.02 12.17
C ASP A 120 20.38 7.52 10.79
N ALA A 121 19.22 8.02 10.34
CA ALA A 121 18.58 7.66 9.08
C ALA A 121 18.31 8.88 8.18
N ASP A 122 17.94 8.62 6.92
CA ASP A 122 17.47 9.61 5.95
C ASP A 122 16.18 9.09 5.25
N VAL A 123 15.50 9.96 4.51
CA VAL A 123 14.26 9.67 3.79
C VAL A 123 14.49 9.67 2.28
N LEU A 124 14.18 8.54 1.64
CA LEU A 124 14.29 8.35 0.19
C LEU A 124 12.93 8.07 -0.46
N LEU A 125 12.65 8.76 -1.57
CA LEU A 125 11.51 8.48 -2.44
C LEU A 125 11.94 7.52 -3.56
N ALA A 126 11.38 6.32 -3.55
CA ALA A 126 11.56 5.32 -4.60
C ALA A 126 10.28 4.48 -4.71
N GLY A 127 9.96 3.94 -5.89
CA GLY A 127 8.86 2.97 -6.00
C GLY A 127 9.24 1.63 -5.36
N ILE A 128 10.47 1.18 -5.61
CA ILE A 128 11.14 0.11 -4.87
C ILE A 128 12.54 0.61 -4.54
N LEU A 129 12.94 0.49 -3.28
CA LEU A 129 14.29 0.85 -2.86
C LEU A 129 15.32 -0.10 -3.51
N PRO A 130 16.26 0.36 -4.35
CA PRO A 130 17.15 -0.55 -5.12
C PRO A 130 18.08 -1.42 -4.25
N THR A 131 18.40 -0.95 -3.06
CA THR A 131 19.25 -1.61 -2.06
C THR A 131 18.46 -2.58 -1.16
N ILE A 132 17.14 -2.68 -1.31
CA ILE A 132 16.34 -3.61 -0.52
C ILE A 132 16.75 -5.05 -0.86
N THR A 133 16.93 -5.85 0.17
CA THR A 133 17.28 -7.26 0.06
C THR A 133 16.18 -8.11 0.66
N LYS A 134 16.13 -9.38 0.26
CA LYS A 134 15.21 -10.34 0.87
C LYS A 134 15.40 -10.49 2.38
N SER A 135 16.63 -10.32 2.88
CA SER A 135 16.96 -10.55 4.29
C SER A 135 16.32 -9.53 5.24
N VAL A 136 15.91 -8.35 4.75
CA VAL A 136 15.21 -7.35 5.57
C VAL A 136 13.69 -7.58 5.62
N LEU A 137 13.15 -8.48 4.80
CA LEU A 137 11.70 -8.72 4.69
C LEU A 137 11.22 -9.76 5.70
N THR A 138 11.61 -9.62 6.96
CA THR A 138 11.18 -10.54 8.01
C THR A 138 10.08 -9.93 8.87
N LEU A 139 9.35 -10.77 9.61
CA LEU A 139 8.37 -10.28 10.59
C LEU A 139 9.02 -9.50 11.74
N ASP A 140 10.35 -9.54 11.92
CA ASP A 140 11.04 -8.68 12.89
C ASP A 140 11.05 -7.20 12.45
N ASN A 141 10.89 -6.97 11.15
CA ASN A 141 10.79 -5.65 10.54
C ASN A 141 9.34 -5.24 10.25
N ILE A 142 8.34 -6.04 10.62
CA ILE A 142 6.94 -5.59 10.55
C ILE A 142 6.70 -4.52 11.61
N THR A 143 5.88 -3.52 11.29
CA THR A 143 5.46 -2.54 12.29
C THR A 143 4.67 -3.27 13.39
N PRO A 144 4.97 -3.04 14.69
CA PRO A 144 4.39 -3.78 15.80
C PRO A 144 2.95 -3.35 16.13
N MET A 145 2.05 -3.41 15.14
CA MET A 145 0.62 -3.13 15.29
C MET A 145 -0.20 -4.41 15.05
N PRO A 146 -1.19 -4.73 15.91
CA PRO A 146 -1.98 -5.96 15.79
C PRO A 146 -2.61 -6.17 14.41
N ARG A 147 -2.99 -5.08 13.72
CA ARG A 147 -3.59 -5.12 12.38
C ARG A 147 -2.70 -5.79 11.33
N TYR A 148 -1.39 -5.58 11.39
CA TYR A 148 -0.46 -6.09 10.39
C TYR A 148 -0.17 -7.58 10.57
N TYR A 149 -0.05 -8.04 11.82
CA TYR A 149 0.01 -9.48 12.12
C TYR A 149 -1.29 -10.19 11.74
N ALA A 150 -2.44 -9.59 12.05
CA ALA A 150 -3.74 -10.15 11.66
C ALA A 150 -3.89 -10.25 10.13
N LEU A 151 -3.38 -9.26 9.38
CA LEU A 151 -3.34 -9.27 7.91
C LEU A 151 -2.43 -10.39 7.39
N ASN A 152 -1.21 -10.50 7.90
CA ASN A 152 -0.28 -11.57 7.55
C ASN A 152 -0.90 -12.95 7.76
N ASP A 153 -1.49 -13.19 8.94
CA ASP A 153 -2.12 -14.47 9.27
C ASP A 153 -3.32 -14.75 8.38
N ALA A 154 -4.12 -13.73 8.05
CA ALA A 154 -5.26 -13.88 7.15
C ALA A 154 -4.84 -14.25 5.73
N LEU A 155 -3.81 -13.62 5.18
CA LEU A 155 -3.29 -13.94 3.85
C LEU A 155 -2.65 -15.33 3.82
N ASN A 156 -1.83 -15.67 4.82
CA ASN A 156 -1.22 -17.00 4.92
C ASN A 156 -2.24 -18.13 5.03
N ARG A 157 -3.34 -17.90 5.76
CA ARG A 157 -4.48 -18.84 5.81
C ARG A 157 -5.13 -19.02 4.44
N LEU A 158 -5.42 -17.94 3.73
CA LEU A 158 -6.04 -18.00 2.40
C LEU A 158 -5.16 -18.74 1.38
N ARG A 159 -3.84 -18.67 1.54
CA ARG A 159 -2.85 -19.41 0.74
C ARG A 159 -2.69 -20.88 1.15
N GLY A 160 -3.36 -21.34 2.21
CA GLY A 160 -3.22 -22.71 2.72
C GLY A 160 -1.82 -23.04 3.22
N GLY A 161 -1.07 -22.04 3.72
CA GLY A 161 0.31 -22.22 4.20
C GLY A 161 1.37 -22.33 3.11
N LYS A 162 1.01 -22.14 1.82
CA LYS A 162 1.99 -22.09 0.72
C LYS A 162 2.78 -20.77 0.76
N PRO A 163 4.09 -20.82 0.46
CA PRO A 163 4.89 -19.60 0.37
C PRO A 163 4.38 -18.68 -0.74
N TYR A 164 4.69 -17.40 -0.60
CA TYR A 164 4.64 -16.39 -1.64
C TYR A 164 5.65 -16.75 -2.71
N ASP A 165 5.20 -16.97 -3.94
CA ASP A 165 6.06 -17.28 -5.07
C ASP A 165 6.06 -16.09 -6.02
N LEU A 166 7.19 -15.41 -6.10
CA LEU A 166 7.38 -14.24 -6.93
C LEU A 166 8.27 -14.62 -8.12
N LYS A 167 7.69 -14.56 -9.32
CA LYS A 167 8.41 -14.72 -10.58
C LYS A 167 8.25 -13.49 -11.44
N VAL A 168 9.35 -12.78 -11.69
CA VAL A 168 9.39 -11.61 -12.55
C VAL A 168 10.51 -11.77 -13.57
N VAL A 169 10.17 -11.64 -14.85
CA VAL A 169 11.13 -11.70 -15.95
C VAL A 169 11.22 -10.30 -16.56
N GLY A 170 12.37 -9.65 -16.42
CA GLY A 170 12.71 -8.39 -17.08
C GLY A 170 14.02 -8.54 -17.84
N TRP A 171 14.95 -7.60 -17.62
CA TRP A 171 16.31 -7.73 -18.16
C TRP A 171 17.08 -8.89 -17.51
N ASP A 172 16.89 -9.03 -16.21
CA ASP A 172 17.27 -10.19 -15.44
C ASP A 172 16.00 -10.99 -15.06
N GLU A 173 16.18 -12.25 -14.61
CA GLU A 173 15.09 -13.05 -14.06
C GLU A 173 15.19 -13.08 -12.53
N LEU A 174 14.04 -12.89 -11.87
CA LEU A 174 13.87 -13.05 -10.44
C LEU A 174 12.86 -14.16 -10.17
N HIS A 175 13.26 -15.15 -9.38
CA HIS A 175 12.39 -16.17 -8.82
C HIS A 175 12.70 -16.28 -7.33
N VAL A 176 11.74 -15.90 -6.49
CA VAL A 176 11.91 -15.85 -5.03
C VAL A 176 10.68 -16.40 -4.36
N GLN A 177 10.90 -17.31 -3.42
CA GLN A 177 9.90 -17.72 -2.45
C GLN A 177 10.03 -16.93 -1.15
N HIS A 178 8.92 -16.50 -0.58
CA HIS A 178 8.82 -15.76 0.68
C HIS A 178 7.71 -16.34 1.56
N ASP A 179 7.71 -16.09 2.86
CA ASP A 179 6.82 -16.75 3.84
C ASP A 179 5.81 -15.80 4.51
N SER A 180 5.90 -14.52 4.23
CA SER A 180 5.07 -13.49 4.83
C SER A 180 4.70 -12.37 3.85
N VAL A 181 3.70 -11.57 4.26
CA VAL A 181 3.20 -10.38 3.55
C VAL A 181 4.28 -9.29 3.36
N MET A 182 5.45 -9.42 4.00
CA MET A 182 6.52 -8.42 3.94
C MET A 182 7.05 -8.13 2.52
N LEU A 183 6.74 -8.96 1.51
CA LEU A 183 6.99 -8.58 0.10
C LEU A 183 6.30 -7.27 -0.29
N GLU A 184 5.16 -6.94 0.32
CA GLU A 184 4.46 -5.67 0.10
C GLU A 184 5.28 -4.46 0.53
N ALA A 185 6.11 -4.60 1.58
CA ALA A 185 6.92 -3.51 2.10
C ALA A 185 8.03 -3.05 1.13
N CYS A 186 8.27 -3.79 0.05
CA CYS A 186 9.15 -3.34 -1.02
C CYS A 186 8.53 -2.22 -1.86
N ASN A 187 7.21 -2.04 -1.83
CA ASN A 187 6.52 -1.01 -2.60
C ASN A 187 6.39 0.25 -1.76
N ALA A 188 6.68 1.41 -2.36
CA ALA A 188 6.19 2.68 -1.89
C ALA A 188 5.47 3.43 -3.02
N SER A 189 4.49 4.26 -2.70
CA SER A 189 3.66 4.95 -3.69
C SER A 189 3.48 6.46 -3.45
N CYS A 190 2.99 7.14 -4.49
CA CYS A 190 2.46 8.50 -4.41
C CYS A 190 1.05 8.45 -4.99
N GLN A 191 0.06 8.73 -4.16
CA GLN A 191 -1.35 8.54 -4.48
C GLN A 191 -2.06 9.89 -4.45
N PHE A 192 -3.03 10.07 -5.35
CA PHE A 192 -3.83 11.30 -5.44
C PHE A 192 -5.31 10.95 -5.32
N HIS A 193 -6.01 11.64 -4.42
CA HIS A 193 -7.40 11.40 -4.09
C HIS A 193 -8.26 12.55 -4.62
N LEU A 194 -9.08 12.26 -5.64
CA LEU A 194 -9.98 13.24 -6.22
C LEU A 194 -11.38 13.09 -5.63
N GLN A 195 -11.87 14.12 -4.94
CA GLN A 195 -13.26 14.20 -4.51
C GLN A 195 -14.15 14.53 -5.71
N VAL A 196 -15.21 13.75 -5.90
CA VAL A 196 -16.24 13.92 -6.94
C VAL A 196 -17.64 13.84 -6.34
N SER A 197 -18.62 14.44 -7.01
CA SER A 197 -20.03 14.28 -6.63
C SER A 197 -20.47 12.82 -6.83
N ALA A 198 -21.44 12.36 -6.04
CA ALA A 198 -21.87 10.95 -6.07
C ALA A 198 -22.41 10.52 -7.46
N ASP A 199 -23.12 11.40 -8.15
CA ASP A 199 -23.65 11.19 -9.50
C ASP A 199 -22.58 11.21 -10.59
N GLU A 200 -21.40 11.78 -10.30
CA GLU A 200 -20.24 11.83 -11.19
C GLU A 200 -19.25 10.68 -10.94
N PHE A 201 -19.44 9.87 -9.89
CA PHE A 201 -18.44 8.88 -9.48
C PHE A 201 -18.11 7.87 -10.59
N ALA A 202 -19.12 7.24 -11.19
CA ALA A 202 -18.93 6.22 -12.22
C ALA A 202 -18.14 6.73 -13.45
N PRO A 203 -18.49 7.87 -14.09
CA PRO A 203 -17.71 8.37 -15.21
C PRO A 203 -16.27 8.75 -14.83
N PHE A 204 -16.03 9.35 -13.66
CA PHE A 204 -14.67 9.68 -13.21
C PHE A 204 -13.85 8.42 -12.90
N TYR A 205 -14.45 7.42 -12.27
CA TYR A 205 -13.79 6.14 -12.01
C TYR A 205 -13.36 5.47 -13.32
N ASN A 206 -14.26 5.40 -14.31
CA ASN A 206 -13.93 4.84 -15.62
C ASN A 206 -12.85 5.63 -16.35
N ALA A 207 -12.88 6.96 -16.27
CA ALA A 207 -11.85 7.81 -16.85
C ALA A 207 -10.48 7.58 -16.17
N ALA A 208 -10.44 7.47 -14.84
CA ALA A 208 -9.24 7.17 -14.08
C ALA A 208 -8.62 5.83 -14.51
N GLN A 209 -9.44 4.78 -14.69
CA GLN A 209 -8.99 3.49 -15.20
C GLN A 209 -8.40 3.60 -16.61
N ALA A 210 -9.05 4.37 -17.50
CA ALA A 210 -8.58 4.54 -18.88
C ALA A 210 -7.24 5.26 -19.00
N VAL A 211 -6.92 6.19 -18.08
CA VAL A 211 -5.66 6.94 -18.08
C VAL A 211 -4.57 6.35 -17.18
N LEU A 212 -4.87 5.30 -16.42
CA LEU A 212 -3.94 4.70 -15.47
C LEU A 212 -2.63 4.25 -16.13
N ALA A 213 -2.72 3.53 -17.24
CA ALA A 213 -1.55 2.98 -17.94
C ALA A 213 -0.55 4.06 -18.44
N PRO A 214 -0.97 5.12 -19.18
CA PRO A 214 -0.04 6.16 -19.60
C PRO A 214 0.53 6.98 -18.44
N VAL A 215 -0.25 7.23 -17.38
CA VAL A 215 0.26 7.90 -16.17
C VAL A 215 1.33 7.06 -15.49
N LEU A 216 1.08 5.77 -15.31
CA LEU A 216 2.04 4.84 -14.71
C LEU A 216 3.32 4.71 -15.54
N ALA A 217 3.20 4.65 -16.87
CA ALA A 217 4.34 4.60 -17.76
C ALA A 217 5.24 5.84 -17.66
N ALA A 218 4.65 7.03 -17.48
CA ALA A 218 5.38 8.28 -17.29
C ALA A 218 6.02 8.41 -15.90
N ALA A 219 5.46 7.73 -14.89
CA ALA A 219 5.88 7.80 -13.49
C ALA A 219 6.69 6.57 -13.01
N ALA A 220 7.15 5.72 -13.95
CA ALA A 220 7.83 4.47 -13.62
C ALA A 220 9.10 4.73 -12.77
N ASN A 221 9.17 4.12 -11.58
CA ASN A 221 10.25 4.39 -10.62
C ASN A 221 10.64 3.16 -9.76
N SER A 222 10.56 1.95 -10.33
CA SER A 222 10.92 0.72 -9.61
C SER A 222 11.63 -0.35 -10.47
N PRO A 223 12.73 0.00 -11.17
CA PRO A 223 13.38 -0.91 -12.10
C PRO A 223 14.18 -2.05 -11.46
N ILE A 224 14.46 -1.97 -10.16
CA ILE A 224 15.38 -2.88 -9.47
C ILE A 224 14.72 -3.47 -8.22
N LEU A 225 14.80 -4.78 -8.07
CA LEU A 225 14.38 -5.51 -6.87
C LEU A 225 15.40 -6.61 -6.55
N PHE A 226 15.90 -6.67 -5.32
CA PHE A 226 16.91 -7.64 -4.87
C PHE A 226 18.16 -7.69 -5.77
N GLY A 227 18.59 -6.52 -6.26
CA GLY A 227 19.73 -6.38 -7.16
C GLY A 227 19.51 -6.91 -8.58
N LYS A 228 18.26 -7.22 -8.98
CA LYS A 228 17.90 -7.63 -10.35
C LYS A 228 17.21 -6.48 -11.08
N ARG A 229 17.60 -6.26 -12.34
CA ARG A 229 16.97 -5.29 -13.25
C ARG A 229 15.74 -5.94 -13.88
N LEU A 230 14.56 -5.45 -13.56
CA LEU A 230 13.30 -6.07 -13.94
C LEU A 230 12.52 -5.15 -14.87
N TRP A 231 11.21 -4.98 -14.63
CA TRP A 231 10.38 -4.06 -15.40
C TRP A 231 10.68 -2.63 -14.96
N ALA A 232 10.50 -1.64 -15.84
CA ALA A 232 10.62 -0.23 -15.45
C ALA A 232 9.73 0.10 -14.22
N GLU A 233 8.59 -0.59 -14.13
CA GLU A 233 7.68 -0.53 -13.01
C GLU A 233 7.39 -1.96 -12.47
N THR A 234 8.33 -2.49 -11.69
CA THR A 234 8.28 -3.85 -11.11
C THR A 234 7.17 -3.99 -10.06
N ARG A 235 6.74 -2.90 -9.42
CA ARG A 235 5.65 -2.90 -8.44
C ARG A 235 4.39 -3.58 -8.98
N ILE A 236 4.09 -3.46 -10.28
CA ILE A 236 2.92 -4.11 -10.90
C ILE A 236 2.97 -5.64 -10.69
N ALA A 237 4.08 -6.26 -11.12
CA ALA A 237 4.24 -7.71 -11.04
C ALA A 237 4.40 -8.18 -9.60
N LEU A 238 5.10 -7.39 -8.77
CA LEU A 238 5.26 -7.68 -7.35
C LEU A 238 3.90 -7.70 -6.66
N PHE A 239 3.18 -6.56 -6.65
CA PHE A 239 1.91 -6.38 -5.96
C PHE A 239 0.84 -7.39 -6.41
N GLN A 240 0.78 -7.70 -7.72
CA GLN A 240 -0.13 -8.71 -8.25
C GLN A 240 0.12 -10.11 -7.66
N GLN A 241 1.40 -10.49 -7.49
CA GLN A 241 1.78 -11.84 -7.06
C GLN A 241 1.86 -11.98 -5.54
N SER A 242 2.25 -10.93 -4.83
CA SER A 242 2.36 -10.93 -3.36
C SER A 242 1.00 -10.94 -2.68
N LEU A 243 -0.05 -10.36 -3.29
CA LEU A 243 -1.43 -10.48 -2.80
C LEU A 243 -2.24 -11.61 -3.45
N ASP A 244 -1.62 -12.44 -4.29
CA ASP A 244 -2.31 -13.57 -4.91
C ASP A 244 -2.56 -14.68 -3.88
N THR A 245 -3.82 -14.81 -3.47
CA THR A 245 -4.27 -15.84 -2.54
C THR A 245 -4.87 -17.05 -3.25
N ARG A 246 -4.78 -17.16 -4.58
CA ARG A 246 -5.36 -18.28 -5.33
C ARG A 246 -4.53 -19.55 -5.14
N ASP A 247 -5.22 -20.69 -5.03
CA ASP A 247 -4.57 -21.99 -5.04
C ASP A 247 -4.13 -22.35 -6.47
N THR A 248 -2.96 -22.98 -6.60
CA THR A 248 -2.38 -23.43 -7.88
C THR A 248 -3.08 -24.68 -8.45
N SER A 249 -4.13 -25.18 -7.81
CA SER A 249 -4.87 -26.37 -8.21
C SER A 249 -6.02 -26.04 -9.19
N VAL A 250 -5.84 -26.45 -10.46
CA VAL A 250 -6.76 -26.81 -11.58
C VAL A 250 -8.07 -26.02 -11.85
N HIS A 251 -8.60 -25.14 -10.99
CA HIS A 251 -9.86 -24.40 -11.21
C HIS A 251 -9.68 -22.87 -11.21
N GLN A 252 -8.63 -22.39 -11.88
CA GLN A 252 -8.34 -20.94 -12.01
C GLN A 252 -9.29 -20.16 -12.92
N ARG A 253 -10.26 -20.79 -13.60
CA ARG A 253 -11.10 -20.09 -14.58
C ARG A 253 -12.20 -19.19 -13.98
N GLU A 254 -12.50 -19.32 -12.68
CA GLU A 254 -13.63 -18.59 -12.07
C GLU A 254 -13.25 -17.70 -10.88
N MET A 255 -12.00 -17.75 -10.39
CA MET A 255 -11.57 -16.90 -9.27
C MET A 255 -10.80 -15.67 -9.75
N LEU A 256 -11.42 -14.51 -9.54
CA LEU A 256 -10.85 -13.20 -9.81
C LEU A 256 -9.72 -12.91 -8.80
N PRO A 257 -8.58 -12.36 -9.24
CA PRO A 257 -7.51 -11.96 -8.32
C PRO A 257 -8.00 -10.84 -7.39
N ARG A 258 -7.44 -10.77 -6.17
CA ARG A 258 -7.78 -9.73 -5.18
C ARG A 258 -7.43 -8.33 -5.68
N VAL A 259 -6.37 -8.21 -6.46
CA VAL A 259 -5.97 -6.98 -7.12
C VAL A 259 -6.21 -7.13 -8.62
N ARG A 260 -6.77 -6.09 -9.23
CA ARG A 260 -6.86 -5.95 -10.68
C ARG A 260 -6.20 -4.65 -11.13
N PHE A 261 -5.55 -4.71 -12.27
CA PHE A 261 -5.25 -3.54 -13.08
C PHE A 261 -6.17 -3.62 -14.31
N GLY A 262 -7.28 -2.88 -14.29
CA GLY A 262 -8.32 -2.93 -15.34
C GLY A 262 -9.30 -4.09 -15.19
#